data_AF-A0A8B2NSC0-F1
#
_entry.id   AF-A0A8B2NSC0-F1
#
_cell.length_a   1.000
_cell.length_b   1.000
_cell.length_c   1.000
_cell.angle_alpha   90.00
_cell.angle_beta   90.00
_cell.angle_gamma   90.00
#
_symmetry.space_group_name_H-M   'P 1'
#
loop_
_entity.id
_entity.type
_entity.pdbx_description
1 polymer ?
#
loop_
_entity_poly.entity_id
_entity_poly.type
_entity_poly.pdbx_seq_one_letter_code
_entity_poly.pdbx_strand_id
1 'polypeptide(L)'
;MDAFVELLIVFALVVLVPLVPALLIYCFAPERQIVEGPFKGLTLKLGGAFAMYFLVTMFVAAPFVFYYYKPPMNDLASLYVVRGTLNLEGITHRGDFDPRLLVLTLEPRADSASAAPDGTVTWSMNVRAPTDENGKIVWPFERVILEYAGHEHADLNLAAADKYGQREFRFPAVTLAKWREQQVAGLSHAN
;
A
#
# COMPACT_ATOMS: atom_id res chain seq x y z
N MET A 1 -16.64 1.43 51.18
CA MET A 1 -17.47 0.38 50.56
C MET A 1 -16.68 -0.91 50.71
N ASP A 2 -17.23 -1.92 51.36
CA ASP A 2 -16.47 -3.14 51.70
C ASP A 2 -16.07 -3.90 50.42
N ALA A 3 -14.86 -4.44 50.38
CA ALA A 3 -14.34 -5.18 49.22
C ALA A 3 -15.26 -6.33 48.78
N PHE A 4 -16.01 -6.89 49.72
CA PHE A 4 -17.05 -7.89 49.46
C PHE A 4 -18.20 -7.34 48.61
N VAL A 5 -18.67 -6.13 48.89
CA VAL A 5 -19.75 -5.47 48.15
C VAL A 5 -19.29 -5.14 46.73
N GLU A 6 -18.04 -4.69 46.58
CA GLU A 6 -17.45 -4.42 45.26
C GLU A 6 -17.34 -5.70 44.41
N LEU A 7 -16.87 -6.81 44.99
CA LEU A 7 -16.82 -8.09 44.32
C LEU A 7 -18.22 -8.56 43.87
N LEU A 8 -19.23 -8.38 44.72
CA LEU A 8 -20.61 -8.76 44.42
C LEU A 8 -21.18 -7.93 43.26
N ILE A 9 -20.88 -6.63 43.20
CA ILE A 9 -21.28 -5.74 42.11
C ILE A 9 -20.58 -6.13 40.81
N VAL A 10 -19.28 -6.38 40.83
CA VAL A 10 -18.52 -6.82 39.65
C VAL A 10 -19.06 -8.16 39.15
N PHE A 11 -19.32 -9.11 40.06
CA PHE A 11 -19.88 -10.40 39.70
C PHE A 11 -21.28 -10.27 39.09
N ALA A 12 -22.14 -9.45 39.69
CA ALA A 12 -23.47 -9.15 39.16
C ALA A 12 -23.39 -8.53 37.76
N LEU A 13 -22.49 -7.57 37.53
CA LEU A 13 -22.28 -6.95 36.22
C LEU A 13 -21.77 -7.96 35.19
N VAL A 14 -20.77 -8.77 35.53
CA VAL A 14 -20.20 -9.78 34.62
C VAL A 14 -21.25 -10.81 34.20
N VAL A 15 -22.21 -11.14 35.08
CA VAL A 15 -23.29 -12.09 34.77
C VAL A 15 -24.46 -11.41 34.05
N LEU A 16 -24.92 -10.25 34.51
CA LEU A 16 -26.10 -9.58 33.97
C LEU A 16 -25.85 -8.93 32.61
N VAL A 17 -24.67 -8.36 32.38
CA VAL A 17 -24.32 -7.69 31.12
C VAL A 17 -24.42 -8.63 29.90
N PRO A 18 -23.89 -9.86 29.90
CA PRO A 18 -24.10 -10.80 28.79
C PRO A 18 -25.49 -11.46 28.80
N LEU A 19 -26.21 -11.47 29.93
CA LEU A 19 -27.54 -12.07 30.02
C LEU A 19 -28.60 -11.27 29.26
N VAL A 20 -28.52 -9.93 29.28
CA VAL A 20 -29.45 -9.06 28.54
C VAL A 20 -29.45 -9.33 27.03
N PRO A 21 -28.31 -9.33 26.31
CA PRO A 21 -28.32 -9.67 24.88
C PRO A 21 -28.71 -11.13 24.63
N ALA A 22 -28.36 -12.06 25.52
CA ALA A 22 -28.80 -13.46 25.39
C ALA A 22 -30.33 -13.60 25.47
N LEU A 23 -30.98 -12.87 26.38
CA LEU A 23 -32.45 -12.83 26.50
C LEU A 23 -33.11 -12.15 25.30
N LEU A 24 -32.53 -11.06 24.80
CA LEU A 24 -33.02 -10.42 23.57
C LEU A 24 -32.94 -11.38 22.38
N ILE A 25 -31.83 -12.11 22.24
CA ILE A 25 -31.66 -13.12 21.20
C ILE A 25 -32.70 -14.22 21.35
N TYR A 26 -32.91 -14.73 22.57
CA TYR A 26 -33.88 -15.78 22.85
C TYR A 26 -35.33 -15.35 22.53
N CYS A 27 -35.72 -14.14 22.91
CA CYS A 27 -37.08 -13.64 22.70
C CYS A 27 -37.38 -13.28 21.23
N PHE A 28 -36.37 -12.84 20.47
CA PHE A 28 -36.55 -12.35 19.11
C PHE A 28 -36.03 -13.29 18.03
N ALA A 29 -35.41 -14.43 18.38
CA ALA A 29 -34.96 -15.41 17.40
C ALA A 29 -36.18 -16.13 16.77
N PRO A 30 -36.45 -15.95 15.46
CA PRO A 30 -37.48 -16.72 14.78
C PRO A 30 -37.05 -18.19 14.72
N GLU A 31 -37.96 -19.11 15.07
CA GLU A 31 -37.59 -20.49 15.37
C GLU A 31 -36.94 -21.27 14.21
N ARG A 32 -37.07 -20.88 12.94
CA ARG A 32 -36.59 -21.69 11.80
C ARG A 32 -36.23 -20.92 10.52
N GLN A 33 -35.82 -19.66 10.62
CA GLN A 33 -35.45 -18.91 9.41
C GLN A 33 -33.94 -19.01 9.17
N ILE A 34 -33.57 -19.73 8.10
CA ILE A 34 -32.21 -19.76 7.56
C ILE A 34 -32.20 -18.80 6.37
N VAL A 35 -31.44 -17.72 6.49
CA VAL A 35 -31.20 -16.76 5.42
C VAL A 35 -29.84 -17.07 4.81
N GLU A 36 -29.81 -17.41 3.53
CA GLU A 36 -28.57 -17.67 2.79
C GLU A 36 -28.35 -16.56 1.76
N GLY A 37 -27.15 -15.98 1.73
CA GLY A 37 -26.82 -14.94 0.77
C GLY A 37 -25.34 -14.55 0.75
N PRO A 38 -24.86 -13.94 -0.34
CA PRO A 38 -23.48 -13.47 -0.45
C PRO A 38 -23.28 -12.18 0.35
N PHE A 39 -22.32 -12.18 1.28
CA PHE A 39 -21.87 -10.99 2.00
C PHE A 39 -20.37 -10.81 1.79
N LYS A 40 -19.97 -9.74 1.09
CA LYS A 40 -18.57 -9.43 0.75
C LYS A 40 -17.80 -10.61 0.11
N GLY A 41 -18.47 -11.40 -0.73
CA GLY A 41 -17.87 -12.55 -1.42
C GLY A 41 -17.83 -13.85 -0.62
N LEU A 42 -18.33 -13.88 0.62
CA LEU A 42 -18.56 -15.10 1.38
C LEU A 42 -20.06 -15.45 1.39
N THR A 43 -20.38 -16.71 1.10
CA THR A 43 -21.74 -17.24 1.24
C THR A 43 -22.01 -17.54 2.71
N LEU A 44 -22.81 -16.69 3.37
CA LEU A 44 -23.17 -16.87 4.77
C LEU A 44 -24.54 -17.53 4.89
N LYS A 45 -24.63 -18.54 5.77
CA LYS A 45 -25.89 -19.17 6.18
C LYS A 45 -26.20 -18.69 7.59
N LEU A 46 -27.15 -17.78 7.72
CA LEU A 46 -27.52 -17.14 8.99
C LEU A 46 -28.83 -17.76 9.49
N GLY A 47 -28.81 -18.38 10.66
CA GLY A 47 -30.02 -18.90 11.31
C GLY A 47 -29.95 -18.87 12.83
N GLY A 48 -31.13 -18.86 13.47
CA GLY A 48 -31.31 -18.95 14.91
C GLY A 48 -30.49 -17.93 15.71
N ALA A 49 -29.93 -18.38 16.84
CA ALA A 49 -29.15 -17.53 17.75
C ALA A 49 -27.93 -16.90 17.06
N PHE A 50 -27.30 -17.60 16.10
CA PHE A 50 -26.15 -17.08 15.36
C PHE A 50 -26.53 -15.85 14.50
N ALA A 51 -27.70 -15.87 13.85
CA ALA A 51 -28.18 -14.72 13.08
C ALA A 51 -28.36 -13.49 13.97
N MET A 52 -28.88 -13.66 15.18
CA MET A 52 -29.08 -12.55 16.10
C MET A 52 -27.77 -12.03 16.69
N TYR A 53 -26.82 -12.90 17.04
CA TYR A 53 -25.46 -12.45 17.42
C TYR A 53 -24.79 -11.68 16.28
N PHE A 54 -24.97 -12.13 15.04
CA PHE A 54 -24.45 -11.42 13.86
C PHE A 54 -25.07 -10.02 13.73
N LEU A 55 -26.39 -9.89 13.91
CA LEU A 55 -27.07 -8.59 13.89
C LEU A 55 -26.63 -7.68 15.04
N VAL A 56 -26.58 -8.17 16.28
CA VAL A 56 -26.11 -7.39 17.44
C VAL A 56 -24.66 -6.96 17.24
N THR A 57 -23.81 -7.85 16.71
CA THR A 57 -22.42 -7.52 16.42
C THR A 57 -22.33 -6.46 15.33
N MET A 58 -23.12 -6.56 14.25
CA MET A 58 -23.04 -5.64 13.12
C MET A 58 -23.67 -4.27 13.41
N PHE A 59 -24.80 -4.22 14.14
CA PHE A 59 -25.57 -3.00 14.37
C PHE A 59 -25.28 -2.31 15.70
N VAL A 60 -24.74 -3.03 16.68
CA VAL A 60 -24.44 -2.46 18.01
C VAL A 60 -22.93 -2.50 18.27
N ALA A 61 -22.32 -3.68 18.27
CA ALA A 61 -20.92 -3.80 18.67
C ALA A 61 -19.97 -3.12 17.67
N ALA A 62 -20.14 -3.35 16.37
CA ALA A 62 -19.29 -2.76 15.33
C ALA A 62 -19.34 -1.22 15.35
N PRO A 63 -20.51 -0.54 15.26
CA PRO A 63 -20.55 0.92 15.31
C PRO A 63 -20.07 1.46 16.67
N PHE A 64 -20.35 0.77 17.78
CA PHE A 64 -19.80 1.16 19.08
C PHE A 64 -18.27 1.09 19.09
N VAL A 65 -17.69 -0.01 18.59
CA VAL A 65 -16.23 -0.14 18.45
C VAL A 65 -15.70 0.94 17.51
N PHE A 66 -16.26 1.14 16.32
CA PHE A 66 -15.81 2.20 15.39
C PHE A 66 -15.94 3.63 15.95
N TYR A 67 -16.93 3.87 16.82
CA TYR A 67 -17.14 5.17 17.45
C TYR A 67 -16.11 5.44 18.56
N TYR A 68 -15.87 4.47 19.45
CA TYR A 68 -14.96 4.60 20.59
C TYR A 68 -13.51 4.33 20.22
N TYR A 69 -13.27 3.23 19.52
CA TYR A 69 -12.06 3.02 18.74
C TYR A 69 -12.31 3.62 17.37
N LYS A 70 -12.10 4.94 17.23
CA LYS A 70 -11.72 5.43 15.91
C LYS A 70 -10.48 4.60 15.55
N PRO A 71 -10.54 3.64 14.60
CA PRO A 71 -9.29 3.12 14.07
C PRO A 71 -8.50 4.36 13.69
N PRO A 72 -7.20 4.44 14.00
CA PRO A 72 -6.43 5.56 13.53
C PRO A 72 -6.74 5.64 12.03
N MET A 73 -7.44 6.68 11.61
CA MET A 73 -7.46 7.12 10.22
C MET A 73 -6.07 7.71 9.97
N ASN A 74 -5.03 6.95 10.32
CA ASN A 74 -3.71 7.13 9.79
C ASN A 74 -3.86 6.67 8.36
N ASP A 75 -4.28 7.64 7.56
CA ASP A 75 -3.84 7.82 6.20
C ASP A 75 -3.99 6.53 5.41
N LEU A 76 -5.12 6.37 4.70
CA LEU A 76 -5.18 5.49 3.53
C LEU A 76 -3.84 5.67 2.81
N ALA A 77 -2.93 4.70 2.97
CA ALA A 77 -1.50 4.92 2.88
C ALA A 77 -1.20 5.89 1.75
N SER A 78 -0.75 7.10 2.08
CA SER A 78 -0.56 8.14 1.08
C SER A 78 0.33 7.56 -0.01
N LEU A 79 -0.23 7.38 -1.21
CA LEU A 79 0.48 6.81 -2.35
C LEU A 79 1.34 7.93 -2.93
N TYR A 80 2.66 7.78 -2.82
CA TYR A 80 3.63 8.75 -3.33
C TYR A 80 4.14 8.31 -4.68
N VAL A 81 3.86 9.06 -5.75
CA VAL A 81 4.31 8.74 -7.11
C VAL A 81 5.71 9.33 -7.31
N VAL A 82 6.74 8.49 -7.43
CA VAL A 82 8.07 8.89 -7.93
C VAL A 82 8.01 8.88 -9.45
N ARG A 83 8.50 9.92 -10.13
CA ARG A 83 8.54 9.99 -11.60
C ARG A 83 9.94 10.34 -12.11
N GLY A 84 10.32 9.74 -13.23
CA GLY A 84 11.56 10.09 -13.91
C GLY A 84 11.49 9.85 -15.41
N THR A 85 12.47 10.43 -16.10
CA THR A 85 12.65 10.31 -17.54
C THR A 85 14.05 9.79 -17.82
N LEU A 86 14.17 8.83 -18.73
CA LEU A 86 15.41 8.15 -19.07
C LEU A 86 15.62 8.27 -20.59
N ASN A 87 16.79 8.73 -21.04
CA ASN A 87 17.13 8.74 -22.46
C ASN A 87 17.95 7.51 -22.80
N LEU A 88 17.43 6.66 -23.71
CA LEU A 88 18.09 5.45 -24.18
C LEU A 88 18.71 5.66 -25.57
N GLU A 89 20.01 5.45 -25.68
CA GLU A 89 20.73 5.59 -26.94
C GLU A 89 20.43 4.43 -27.91
N GLY A 90 20.16 4.76 -29.18
CA GLY A 90 19.93 3.76 -30.23
C GLY A 90 18.51 3.22 -30.34
N ILE A 91 17.53 3.79 -29.61
CA ILE A 91 16.10 3.53 -29.83
C ILE A 91 15.57 4.59 -30.79
N THR A 92 15.28 4.18 -32.03
CA THR A 92 14.79 5.09 -33.08
C THR A 92 13.29 4.92 -33.34
N HIS A 93 12.73 3.76 -33.02
CA HIS A 93 11.32 3.43 -33.26
C HIS A 93 10.68 2.83 -32.00
N ARG A 94 9.38 3.05 -31.81
CA ARG A 94 8.62 2.56 -30.63
C ARG A 94 8.68 1.03 -30.45
N GLY A 95 8.90 0.28 -31.54
CA GLY A 95 9.03 -1.18 -31.51
C GLY A 95 10.41 -1.69 -31.06
N ASP A 96 11.42 -0.81 -30.99
CA ASP A 96 12.78 -1.17 -30.58
C ASP A 96 12.88 -1.29 -29.05
N PHE A 97 11.90 -0.76 -28.32
CA PHE A 97 11.81 -0.85 -26.87
C PHE A 97 11.03 -2.10 -26.45
N ASP A 98 11.71 -3.04 -25.79
CA ASP A 98 11.05 -4.15 -25.11
C ASP A 98 10.87 -3.83 -23.62
N PRO A 99 9.63 -3.55 -23.15
CA PRO A 99 9.38 -3.22 -21.74
C PRO A 99 9.75 -4.36 -20.79
N ARG A 100 9.90 -5.59 -21.27
CA ARG A 100 10.27 -6.76 -20.45
C ARG A 100 11.76 -6.77 -20.10
N LEU A 101 12.58 -6.05 -20.85
CA LEU A 101 14.03 -5.93 -20.61
C LEU A 101 14.38 -4.77 -19.66
N LEU A 102 13.40 -3.93 -19.32
CA LEU A 102 13.56 -2.87 -18.34
C LEU A 102 13.37 -3.40 -16.92
N VAL A 103 14.46 -3.38 -16.14
CA VAL A 103 14.47 -3.82 -14.75
C VAL A 103 14.68 -2.61 -13.85
N LEU A 104 13.56 -2.04 -13.36
CA LEU A 104 13.58 -0.97 -12.37
C LEU A 104 13.57 -1.60 -10.98
N THR A 105 14.75 -1.70 -10.36
CA THR A 105 14.88 -2.21 -9.00
C THR A 105 14.74 -1.05 -8.02
N LEU A 106 13.50 -0.79 -7.61
CA LEU A 106 13.26 -0.33 -6.25
C LEU A 106 12.61 -1.44 -5.47
N GLU A 107 13.03 -1.61 -4.24
CA GLU A 107 12.16 -2.16 -3.23
C GLU A 107 11.27 -1.00 -2.75
N PRO A 108 10.01 -0.82 -3.23
CA PRO A 108 9.16 -1.69 -4.09
C PRO A 108 9.02 -1.26 -5.58
N ARG A 109 8.64 -2.25 -6.42
CA ARG A 109 8.63 -2.29 -7.91
C ARG A 109 7.87 -1.13 -8.57
N ALA A 110 8.35 -0.66 -9.73
CA ALA A 110 7.71 0.40 -10.49
C ALA A 110 6.31 0.04 -11.02
N ASP A 111 5.37 0.97 -10.91
CA ASP A 111 3.95 0.77 -11.25
C ASP A 111 3.65 1.05 -12.73
N SER A 112 4.41 1.93 -13.38
CA SER A 112 4.29 2.15 -14.83
C SER A 112 5.60 2.60 -15.46
N ALA A 113 5.82 2.19 -16.72
CA ALA A 113 6.91 2.64 -17.57
C ALA A 113 6.43 2.71 -19.02
N SER A 114 6.81 3.77 -19.75
CA SER A 114 6.44 3.96 -21.16
C SER A 114 7.56 4.65 -21.93
N ALA A 115 7.87 4.15 -23.12
CA ALA A 115 8.84 4.76 -24.04
C ALA A 115 8.15 5.60 -25.11
N ALA A 116 8.72 6.78 -25.40
CA ALA A 116 8.41 7.61 -26.54
C ALA A 116 9.32 7.26 -27.74
N PRO A 117 8.94 7.63 -28.98
CA PRO A 117 9.68 7.25 -30.20
C PRO A 117 11.10 7.82 -30.31
N ASP A 118 11.42 8.83 -29.51
CA ASP A 118 12.70 9.54 -29.42
C ASP A 118 13.70 8.85 -28.47
N GLY A 119 13.37 7.68 -27.93
CA GLY A 119 14.20 6.95 -26.96
C GLY A 119 14.00 7.40 -25.52
N THR A 120 13.09 8.36 -25.27
CA THR A 120 12.76 8.86 -23.95
C THR A 120 11.80 7.90 -23.22
N VAL A 121 12.21 7.34 -22.09
CA VAL A 121 11.41 6.45 -21.23
C VAL A 121 10.95 7.19 -19.99
N THR A 122 9.64 7.36 -19.83
CA THR A 122 9.03 7.91 -18.62
C THR A 122 8.61 6.77 -17.71
N TRP A 123 8.97 6.85 -16.43
CA TRP A 123 8.64 5.84 -15.42
C TRP A 123 8.00 6.46 -14.19
N SER A 124 7.19 5.66 -13.49
CA SER A 124 6.69 6.01 -12.17
C SER A 124 6.48 4.83 -11.22
N MET A 125 6.57 5.09 -9.92
CA MET A 125 6.40 4.08 -8.87
C MET A 125 5.74 4.68 -7.63
N ASN A 126 4.83 3.94 -7.00
CA ASN A 126 4.27 4.33 -5.73
C ASN A 126 5.05 3.70 -4.59
N VAL A 127 5.56 4.53 -3.68
CA VAL A 127 6.28 4.03 -2.51
C VAL A 127 5.59 4.42 -1.21
N ARG A 128 5.47 3.44 -0.31
CA ARG A 128 4.93 3.65 1.03
C ARG A 128 6.06 4.08 1.96
N ALA A 129 6.01 5.34 2.43
CA ALA A 129 6.94 5.87 3.41
C ALA A 129 6.25 6.02 4.78
N PRO A 130 6.92 5.64 5.89
CA PRO A 130 6.41 5.89 7.24
C PRO A 130 6.48 7.40 7.59
N THR A 131 5.60 7.80 8.50
CA THR A 131 5.56 9.16 9.05
C THR A 131 6.01 9.12 10.51
N ASP A 132 6.79 10.12 10.95
CA ASP A 132 7.20 10.26 12.34
C ASP A 132 6.07 10.80 13.25
N GLU A 133 6.32 10.86 14.56
CA GLU A 133 5.38 11.36 15.57
C GLU A 133 4.93 12.82 15.35
N ASN A 134 5.69 13.59 14.56
CA ASN A 134 5.41 14.98 14.22
C ASN A 134 4.70 15.13 12.87
N GLY A 135 4.33 14.02 12.20
CA GLY A 135 3.71 14.08 10.88
C GLY A 135 4.70 14.31 9.73
N LYS A 136 6.01 14.27 10.00
CA LYS A 136 7.06 14.43 8.98
C LYS A 136 7.40 13.07 8.37
N ILE A 137 7.47 13.05 7.04
CA ILE A 137 7.77 11.85 6.26
C ILE A 137 9.22 11.43 6.51
N VAL A 138 9.42 10.17 6.90
CA VAL A 138 10.74 9.54 7.01
C VAL A 138 10.93 8.67 5.77
N TRP A 139 11.79 9.10 4.85
CA TRP A 139 12.06 8.33 3.64
C TRP A 139 12.86 7.06 3.96
N PRO A 140 12.39 5.86 3.53
CA PRO A 140 13.07 4.62 3.85
C PRO A 140 14.27 4.31 2.94
N PHE A 141 14.50 5.11 1.90
CA PHE A 141 15.61 4.95 0.96
C PHE A 141 16.21 6.30 0.60
N GLU A 142 17.53 6.30 0.41
CA GLU A 142 18.30 7.48 0.01
C GLU A 142 18.57 7.49 -1.50
N ARG A 143 18.45 6.34 -2.16
CA ARG A 143 18.92 6.10 -3.52
C ARG A 143 17.95 5.26 -4.34
N VAL A 144 17.92 5.53 -5.63
CA VAL A 144 17.13 4.83 -6.64
C VAL A 144 18.08 4.35 -7.73
N ILE A 145 18.15 3.03 -7.93
CA ILE A 145 19.03 2.42 -8.92
C ILE A 145 18.22 2.06 -10.17
N LEU A 146 18.65 2.57 -11.32
CA LEU A 146 18.04 2.30 -12.63
C LEU A 146 18.95 1.37 -13.43
N GLU A 147 18.39 0.25 -13.90
CA GLU A 147 19.11 -0.73 -14.73
C GLU A 147 18.33 -1.03 -16.01
N TYR A 148 19.04 -1.06 -17.14
CA TYR A 148 18.51 -1.50 -18.41
C TYR A 148 19.52 -2.45 -19.06
N ALA A 149 19.05 -3.60 -19.58
CA ALA A 149 19.93 -4.63 -20.11
C ALA A 149 20.84 -4.08 -21.21
N GLY A 150 22.16 -4.30 -21.08
CA GLY A 150 23.18 -3.83 -22.01
C GLY A 150 23.61 -2.37 -21.87
N HIS A 151 23.14 -1.67 -20.83
CA HIS A 151 23.48 -0.29 -20.52
C HIS A 151 24.07 -0.16 -19.12
N GLU A 152 24.83 0.91 -18.87
CA GLU A 152 25.32 1.23 -17.53
C GLU A 152 24.14 1.50 -16.59
N HIS A 153 24.36 1.35 -15.28
CA HIS A 153 23.34 1.67 -14.28
C HIS A 153 23.46 3.13 -13.86
N ALA A 154 22.33 3.74 -13.47
CA ALA A 154 22.32 5.07 -12.85
C ALA A 154 21.91 4.95 -11.38
N ASP A 155 22.66 5.64 -10.51
CA ASP A 155 22.31 5.82 -9.10
C ASP A 155 21.76 7.24 -8.90
N LEU A 156 20.47 7.34 -8.60
CA LEU A 156 19.78 8.60 -8.38
C LEU A 156 19.62 8.84 -6.88
N ASN A 157 20.29 9.87 -6.37
CA ASN A 157 20.14 10.29 -4.98
C ASN A 157 18.83 11.06 -4.79
N LEU A 158 18.00 10.62 -3.83
CA LEU A 158 16.71 11.23 -3.52
C LEU A 158 16.85 12.71 -3.05
N ALA A 159 18.01 13.07 -2.49
CA ALA A 159 18.31 14.46 -2.11
C ALA A 159 18.50 15.40 -3.32
N ALA A 160 18.84 14.85 -4.49
CA ALA A 160 19.03 15.59 -5.74
C ALA A 160 17.74 15.71 -6.57
N ALA A 161 16.64 15.11 -6.12
CA ALA A 161 15.34 15.21 -6.78
C ALA A 161 14.64 16.54 -6.46
N ASP A 162 13.96 17.08 -7.46
CA ASP A 162 13.06 18.21 -7.28
C ASP A 162 11.81 17.73 -6.55
N LYS A 163 11.55 18.32 -5.38
CA LYS A 163 10.36 18.05 -4.59
C LYS A 163 9.20 18.86 -5.16
N TYR A 164 8.21 18.17 -5.71
CA TYR A 164 6.98 18.80 -6.19
C TYR A 164 5.88 18.63 -5.14
N GLY A 165 5.62 19.71 -4.39
CA GLY A 165 4.73 19.66 -3.23
C GLY A 165 5.31 18.80 -2.10
N GLN A 166 4.45 18.06 -1.40
CA GLN A 166 4.87 17.18 -0.29
C GLN A 166 4.95 15.70 -0.68
N ARG A 167 4.47 15.32 -1.87
CA ARG A 167 4.22 13.91 -2.21
C ARG A 167 4.83 13.39 -3.51
N GLU A 168 5.55 14.22 -4.27
CA GLU A 168 6.15 13.84 -5.55
C GLU A 168 7.63 14.21 -5.58
N PHE A 169 8.45 13.28 -6.06
CA PHE A 169 9.87 13.46 -6.31
C PHE A 169 10.08 13.31 -7.81
N ARG A 170 10.59 14.37 -8.44
CA ARG A 170 10.92 14.39 -9.85
C ARG A 170 12.44 14.41 -10.01
N PHE A 171 12.95 13.45 -10.75
CA PHE A 171 14.36 13.43 -11.13
C PHE A 171 14.55 14.14 -12.48
N PRO A 172 15.69 14.82 -12.67
CA PRO A 172 16.09 15.26 -14.00
C PRO A 172 16.31 14.04 -14.93
N ALA A 173 16.25 14.29 -16.23
CA ALA A 173 16.49 13.23 -17.20
C ALA A 173 17.93 12.70 -17.07
N VAL A 174 18.07 11.37 -17.07
CA VAL A 174 19.38 10.71 -17.03
C VAL A 174 19.55 9.87 -18.29
N THR A 175 20.77 9.83 -18.82
CA THR A 175 21.12 9.05 -20.00
C THR A 175 21.93 7.83 -19.54
N LEU A 176 21.55 6.63 -19.98
CA LEU A 176 22.32 5.41 -19.72
C LEU A 176 23.11 5.05 -20.98
N ALA A 177 24.43 5.00 -20.85
CA ALA A 177 25.33 4.65 -21.95
C ALA A 177 25.32 3.13 -22.21
N LYS A 178 25.49 2.73 -23.47
CA LYS A 178 25.59 1.32 -23.86
C LYS A 178 26.99 0.76 -23.59
N TRP A 179 27.09 -0.46 -23.05
CA TRP A 179 28.40 -1.06 -22.66
C TRP A 179 29.42 -1.21 -23.80
N ARG A 180 28.98 -1.18 -25.07
CA ARG A 180 29.79 -1.62 -26.22
C ARG A 180 30.67 -0.51 -26.84
N GLU A 181 30.51 0.75 -26.46
CA GLU A 181 31.23 1.88 -27.09
C GLU A 181 32.57 2.26 -26.42
N GLN A 182 32.83 1.87 -25.16
CA GLN A 182 34.10 2.22 -24.51
C GLN A 182 35.30 1.35 -24.94
N GLN A 183 35.09 0.13 -25.46
CA GLN A 183 36.20 -0.73 -25.90
C GLN A 183 36.83 -0.29 -27.23
N VAL A 184 36.12 0.45 -28.08
CA VAL A 184 36.66 0.91 -29.37
C VAL A 184 37.38 2.26 -29.24
N ALA A 185 36.93 3.14 -28.33
CA ALA A 185 37.58 4.42 -28.07
C ALA A 185 38.93 4.27 -27.33
N GLY A 186 39.09 3.23 -26.49
CA GLY A 186 40.36 2.94 -25.80
C GLY A 186 41.46 2.32 -26.69
N LEU A 187 41.13 1.84 -27.89
CA LEU A 187 42.08 1.24 -28.82
C LEU A 187 42.54 2.19 -29.94
N SER A 188 41.94 3.39 -30.07
CA SER A 188 42.33 4.38 -31.09
C SER A 188 43.48 5.31 -30.67
N HIS A 189 43.99 5.18 -29.44
CA HIS A 189 45.15 5.94 -28.94
C HIS A 189 46.40 5.06 -28.67
N ALA A 190 46.37 3.79 -29.11
CA ALA A 190 47.50 2.89 -29.06
C ALA A 190 47.94 2.51 -30.48
N ASN A 191 48.40 3.50 -31.25
CA ASN A 191 49.29 3.33 -32.40
C ASN A 191 50.13 4.58 -32.59
#